data_AF-A0A176RSR4-F1
#
_entry.id   AF-A0A176RSR4-F1
#
_cell.length_a   1.000
_cell.length_b   1.000
_cell.length_c   1.000
_cell.angle_alpha   90.00
_cell.angle_beta   90.00
_cell.angle_gamma   90.00
#
_symmetry.space_group_name_H-M   'P 1'
#
loop_
_entity.id
_entity.type
_entity.pdbx_description
1 polymer ?
#
loop_
_entity_poly.entity_id
_entity_poly.type
_entity_poly.pdbx_seq_one_letter_code
_entity_poly.pdbx_strand_id
1 'polypeptide(L)' 'MCIDEPELGIHPAWLPILATLITEAAERTQVIISTHSSILLDEFTHQADKVVVCGLNEQRQASFERLSTEP' A
#
# COMPACT_ATOMS: atom_id res chain seq x y z
N MET A 1 5.09 -12.87 -0.57
CA MET A 1 3.63 -13.07 -0.51
C MET A 1 2.97 -11.87 -1.15
N CYS A 2 2.02 -12.08 -2.06
CA CYS A 2 1.28 -10.99 -2.72
C CYS A 2 -0.20 -11.08 -2.33
N ILE A 3 -0.78 -9.97 -1.88
CA ILE A 3 -2.18 -9.89 -1.46
C ILE A 3 -2.85 -8.73 -2.20
N ASP A 4 -3.91 -9.03 -2.93
CA ASP A 4 -4.67 -8.03 -3.67
C ASP A 4 -5.82 -7.50 -2.81
N GLU A 5 -5.90 -6.17 -2.66
CA GLU A 5 -6.89 -5.45 -1.86
C GLU A 5 -7.17 -6.09 -0.49
N PRO A 6 -6.15 -6.19 0.40
CA PRO A 6 -6.33 -6.81 1.72
C PRO A 6 -7.38 -6.12 2.60
N GLU A 7 -7.73 -4.86 2.30
CA GLU A 7 -8.76 -4.08 2.97
C GLU A 7 -10.21 -4.42 2.55
N LEU A 8 -10.41 -5.17 1.46
CA LEU A 8 -11.73 -5.32 0.85
C LEU A 8 -12.70 -6.02 1.80
N GLY A 9 -13.80 -5.33 2.12
CA GLY A 9 -14.82 -5.84 3.06
C GLY A 9 -14.50 -5.64 4.54
N ILE A 10 -13.39 -5.01 4.89
CA ILE A 10 -13.01 -4.68 6.27
C ILE A 10 -13.53 -3.29 6.64
N HIS A 11 -14.11 -3.17 7.84
CA HIS A 11 -14.55 -1.88 8.35
C HIS A 11 -13.35 -0.94 8.57
N PRO A 12 -13.40 0.35 8.18
CA PRO A 12 -12.27 1.28 8.25
C PRO A 12 -11.55 1.33 9.60
N ALA A 13 -12.30 1.22 10.70
CA ALA A 13 -11.75 1.20 12.07
C ALA A 13 -10.75 0.05 12.35
N TRP A 14 -10.69 -0.98 11.51
CA TRP A 14 -9.80 -2.13 11.69
C TRP A 14 -8.58 -2.09 10.77
N LEU A 15 -8.49 -1.13 9.84
CA LEU A 15 -7.35 -0.98 8.93
C LEU A 15 -6.01 -0.71 9.65
N PRO A 16 -5.96 0.05 10.76
CA PRO A 16 -4.70 0.20 11.52
C PRO A 16 -4.19 -1.14 12.09
N ILE A 17 -5.11 -2.02 12.50
CA ILE A 17 -4.76 -3.36 12.99
C ILE A 17 -4.23 -4.20 11.82
N LEU A 18 -4.88 -4.15 10.66
CA LEU A 18 -4.42 -4.84 9.45
C LEU A 18 -3.01 -4.37 9.03
N ALA A 19 -2.75 -3.06 9.05
CA ALA A 19 -1.43 -2.50 8.73
C ALA A 19 -0.33 -3.00 9.68
N THR A 20 -0.66 -3.11 10.98
CA THR A 20 0.23 -3.69 11.99
C THR A 20 0.58 -5.14 11.65
N LEU A 21 -0.42 -5.97 11.36
CA LEU A 21 -0.21 -7.38 11.01
C LEU A 21 0.60 -7.55 9.71
N ILE A 22 0.35 -6.71 8.71
CA ILE A 22 1.13 -6.69 7.46
C ILE A 22 2.60 -6.35 7.75
N THR A 23 2.84 -5.36 8.63
CA THR A 23 4.20 -4.94 9.01
C THR A 23 4.93 -6.05 9.75
N GLU A 24 4.28 -6.71 10.72
CA GLU A 24 4.86 -7.86 11.44
C GLU A 24 5.15 -9.05 10.51
N ALA A 25 4.29 -9.30 9.52
CA ALA A 25 4.53 -10.33 8.51
C ALA A 25 5.74 -9.97 7.63
N ALA A 26 5.88 -8.68 7.30
CA ALA A 26 6.98 -8.16 6.48
C ALA A 26 8.37 -8.34 7.13
N GLU A 27 8.45 -8.45 8.46
CA GLU A 27 9.72 -8.74 9.16
C GLU A 27 10.27 -10.14 8.88
N ARG A 28 9.39 -11.09 8.52
CA ARG A 28 9.74 -12.50 8.33
C ARG A 28 9.82 -12.88 6.86
N THR A 29 9.08 -12.18 6.01
CA THR A 29 9.02 -12.45 4.57
C THR A 29 8.61 -11.21 3.79
N GLN A 30 8.99 -11.13 2.52
CA GLN A 30 8.54 -10.03 1.67
C GLN A 30 7.02 -10.08 1.46
N VAL A 31 6.33 -8.98 1.79
CA VAL A 31 4.89 -8.79 1.56
C VAL A 31 4.70 -7.69 0.52
N ILE A 32 3.91 -7.97 -0.52
CA ILE A 32 3.51 -7.02 -1.56
C ILE A 32 1.99 -6.92 -1.50
N ILE A 33 1.47 -5.70 -1.37
CA ILE A 33 0.04 -5.45 -1.36
C ILE A 33 -0.33 -4.45 -2.45
N SER A 34 -1.51 -4.62 -3.03
CA SER A 34 -2.21 -3.60 -3.81
C SER A 34 -3.35 -3.07 -2.98
N THR A 35 -3.54 -1.75 -2.98
CA THR A 35 -4.59 -1.08 -2.22
C THR A 35 -5.06 0.16 -2.98
N HIS A 36 -6.37 0.43 -2.90
CA HIS A 36 -6.97 1.70 -3.32
C HIS A 36 -7.47 2.52 -2.10
N SER A 37 -7.26 2.02 -0.89
CA SER A 37 -7.67 2.66 0.35
C SER A 37 -6.66 3.69 0.82
N SER A 38 -7.07 4.96 0.82
CA SER A 38 -6.26 6.04 1.40
C SER A 38 -6.02 5.82 2.90
N ILE A 39 -7.00 5.29 3.62
CA ILE A 39 -6.90 5.04 5.06
C ILE A 39 -5.82 3.99 5.35
N LEU A 40 -5.76 2.92 4.57
CA LEU A 40 -4.73 1.91 4.75
C LEU A 40 -3.35 2.47 4.34
N LEU A 41 -3.29 3.26 3.27
CA LEU A 41 -2.04 3.90 2.82
C LEU A 41 -1.47 4.86 3.88
N ASP A 42 -2.32 5.61 4.58
CA ASP A 42 -1.92 6.56 5.63
C ASP A 42 -1.13 5.87 6.77
N GLU A 43 -1.45 4.61 7.07
CA GLU A 43 -0.71 3.81 8.07
C GLU A 43 0.74 3.49 7.64
N PHE A 44 1.05 3.62 6.35
CA PHE A 44 2.39 3.37 5.78
C PHE A 44 3.16 4.66 5.45
N THR A 45 2.73 5.82 5.93
CA THR A 45 3.39 7.12 5.64
C THR A 45 4.89 7.12 5.98
N HIS A 46 5.30 6.42 7.05
CA HIS A 46 6.70 6.27 7.44
C HIS A 46 7.55 5.40 6.49
N GLN A 47 6.90 4.74 5.52
CA GLN A 47 7.50 3.87 4.51
C GLN A 47 7.08 4.30 3.10
N ALA A 48 6.82 5.60 2.91
CA ALA A 48 6.40 6.18 1.63
C ALA A 48 7.36 5.82 0.47
N ASP A 49 8.66 5.70 0.74
CA ASP A 49 9.67 5.25 -0.23
C ASP A 49 9.44 3.83 -0.78
N LYS A 50 8.61 3.03 -0.11
CA LYS A 50 8.22 1.67 -0.53
C LYS A 50 6.89 1.64 -1.29
N VAL A 51 6.19 2.76 -1.43
CA VAL A 51 4.93 2.85 -2.16
C VAL A 51 5.21 3.03 -3.65
N VAL A 52 4.51 2.26 -4.48
CA VAL A 52 4.50 2.43 -5.94
C VAL A 52 3.09 2.76 -6.37
N VAL A 53 2.92 3.94 -6.97
CA VAL A 53 1.67 4.41 -7.53
C VAL A 53 1.52 3.85 -8.94
N CYS A 54 0.46 3.09 -9.15
CA CYS A 54 0.11 2.51 -10.44
C CYS A 54 -1.00 3.34 -11.07
N GLY A 55 -0.81 3.81 -12.30
CA GLY A 55 -1.78 4.67 -12.98
C GLY A 55 -1.70 4.59 -14.49
N LEU A 56 -2.49 5.44 -15.16
CA LEU A 56 -2.36 5.67 -16.59
C LEU A 56 -1.66 7.02 -16.81
N ASN A 57 -0.66 7.05 -17.68
CA ASN A 57 -0.06 8.29 -18.13
C ASN A 57 -0.98 9.07 -19.09
N GLU A 58 -0.56 10.25 -19.53
CA GLU A 58 -1.31 11.10 -20.48
C GLU A 58 -1.67 10.38 -21.80
N GLN A 59 -0.89 9.37 -22.18
CA GLN A 59 -1.04 8.57 -23.39
C GLN A 59 -1.89 7.30 -23.15
N ARG A 60 -2.52 7.17 -21.97
CA ARG A 60 -3.32 6.03 -21.51
C ARG A 60 -2.56 4.70 -21.44
N GLN A 61 -1.26 4.77 -21.19
CA GLN A 61 -0.41 3.60 -20.96
C GLN A 61 -0.18 3.42 -19.45
N ALA A 62 -0.04 2.18 -19.01
CA ALA A 62 0.27 1.89 -17.61
C ALA A 62 1.62 2.50 -17.20
N SER A 63 1.62 3.29 -16.14
CA SER A 63 2.82 3.84 -15.50
C SER A 63 2.90 3.40 -14.04
N PHE A 64 4.15 3.31 -13.56
CA PHE A 64 4.48 2.90 -12.21
C PHE A 64 5.50 3.88 -11.66
N GLU A 65 5.10 4.67 -10.68
CA GLU A 65 5.91 5.73 -10.10
C GLU A 65 6.09 5.46 -8.62
N ARG A 66 7.34 5.40 -8.16
CA ARG A 66 7.62 5.28 -6.73
C ARG A 66 7.28 6.61 -6.08
N LEU A 67 6.54 6.56 -4.96
CA LEU A 67 6.27 7.76 -4.19
C LEU A 67 7.61 8.27 -3.63
N SER A 68 8.03 9.44 -4.08
CA SER A 68 9.17 10.12 -3.49
C SER A 68 8.74 10.71 -2.16
N THR A 69 9.46 10.39 -1.08
CA THR A 69 9.51 11.24 0.10
C THR A 69 10.19 12.56 -0.29
N GLU A 70 9.43 13.52 -0.82
CA GLU A 70 9.84 14.92 -0.70
C GLU A 70 9.50 15.41 0.72
N PRO A 71 10.37 16.25 1.32
CA PRO A 71 10.25 16.73 2.69
C PRO A 71 9.07 17.70 2.92
#